data_AF-A0A498DMY8-F1
#
_entry.id   AF-A0A498DMY8-F1
#
_cell.length_a   1.000
_cell.length_b   1.000
_cell.length_c   1.000
_cell.angle_alpha   90.00
_cell.angle_beta   90.00
_cell.angle_gamma   90.00
#
_symmetry.space_group_name_H-M   'P 1'
#
loop_
_entity.id
_entity.type
_entity.pdbx_description
1 polymer ?
#
loop_
_entity_poly.entity_id
_entity_poly.type
_entity_poly.pdbx_seq_one_letter_code
_entity_poly.pdbx_strand_id
1 'polypeptide(L)' 'MRLIGLILTIISIVIVFFNYNIAILLFGLALLLFGDYHLQTNNKIMSYTHFVSGFIFIIGILITWS' A
#
# COMPACT_ATOMS: atom_id res chain seq x y z
N MET A 1 3.53 -8.51 10.53
CA MET A 1 2.90 -7.66 9.49
C MET A 1 3.87 -6.68 8.83
N ARG A 2 4.76 -5.99 9.57
CA ARG A 2 5.78 -5.10 8.99
C ARG A 2 6.66 -5.73 7.90
N LEU A 3 7.14 -6.95 8.12
CA LEU A 3 8.04 -7.63 7.17
C LEU A 3 7.31 -8.01 5.86
N ILE A 4 6.03 -8.39 5.96
CA ILE A 4 5.16 -8.68 4.81
C ILE A 4 4.91 -7.40 4.01
N GLY A 5 4.57 -6.29 4.67
CA GLY A 5 4.41 -4.98 4.01
C GLY A 5 5.68 -4.53 3.29
N LEU A 6 6.85 -4.71 3.91
CA LEU A 6 8.15 -4.37 3.30
C LEU A 6 8.43 -5.21 2.05
N ILE A 7 8.27 -6.54 2.14
CA ILE A 7 8.43 -7.43 0.98
C ILE A 7 7.48 -7.01 -0.14
N LEU A 8 6.22 -6.74 0.19
CA LEU A 8 5.20 -6.36 -0.79
C LEU A 8 5.54 -5.03 -1.48
N THR A 9 6.14 -4.09 -0.74
CA THR A 9 6.62 -2.80 -1.28
C THR A 9 7.79 -3.00 -2.24
N ILE A 10 8.76 -3.85 -1.87
CA ILE A 10 9.90 -4.18 -2.74
C ILE A 10 9.42 -4.86 -4.03
N ILE A 11 8.51 -5.82 -3.91
CA ILE A 11 7.89 -6.50 -5.05
C ILE A 11 7.16 -5.49 -5.94
N SER A 12 6.39 -4.56 -5.35
CA SER A 12 5.72 -3.49 -6.09
C SER A 12 6.72 -2.67 -6.93
N ILE A 13 7.84 -2.25 -6.36
CA ILE A 13 8.88 -1.49 -7.10
C ILE A 13 9.40 -2.26 -8.31
N VAL A 14 9.62 -3.57 -8.17
CA VAL A 14 10.05 -4.42 -9.29
C VAL A 14 8.95 -4.54 -10.36
N ILE A 15 7.69 -4.70 -9.94
CA ILE A 15 6.56 -4.86 -10.86
C ILE A 15 6.23 -3.57 -11.63
N VAL A 16 6.55 -2.38 -11.09
CA VAL A 16 6.33 -1.09 -11.80
C VAL A 16 6.91 -1.11 -13.22
N PHE A 17 8.06 -1.76 -13.42
CA PHE A 17 8.73 -1.84 -14.72
C PHE A 17 8.02 -2.74 -15.74
N PHE A 18 7.11 -3.61 -15.30
CA PHE A 18 6.37 -4.54 -16.16
C PHE A 18 4.90 -4.14 -16.32
N ASN A 19 4.26 -3.73 -15.22
CA ASN A 19 2.86 -3.33 -15.20
C ASN A 19 2.60 -2.33 -14.07
N TYR A 20 2.52 -1.05 -14.45
CA TYR A 20 2.27 0.06 -13.54
C TYR A 20 0.98 -0.12 -12.72
N ASN A 21 -0.10 -0.61 -13.34
CA ASN A 21 -1.39 -0.73 -12.68
C ASN A 21 -1.35 -1.76 -11.54
N ILE A 22 -0.77 -2.93 -11.82
CA ILE A 22 -0.60 -3.98 -10.82
C ILE A 22 0.35 -3.52 -9.71
N ALA A 23 1.42 -2.80 -10.06
CA ALA A 23 2.39 -2.32 -9.09
C ALA A 23 1.78 -1.34 -8.08
N ILE A 24 0.96 -0.39 -8.54
CA ILE A 24 0.27 0.57 -7.66
C ILE A 24 -0.76 -0.12 -6.78
N LEU A 25 -1.49 -1.09 -7.32
CA LEU A 25 -2.44 -1.87 -6.54
C LEU A 25 -1.72 -2.63 -5.41
N LEU A 26 -0.58 -3.27 -5.70
CA LEU A 26 0.28 -3.89 -4.68
C LEU A 26 0.82 -2.89 -3.67
N PHE A 27 1.21 -1.69 -4.12
CA PHE A 27 1.69 -0.63 -3.23
C PHE A 27 0.59 -0.15 -2.28
N GLY A 28 -0.63 0.05 -2.79
CA GLY A 28 -1.79 0.41 -1.98
C GLY A 28 -2.12 -0.63 -0.92
N LEU A 29 -2.06 -1.93 -1.28
CA LEU A 29 -2.22 -3.02 -0.31
C LEU A 29 -1.10 -3.05 0.74
N ALA A 30 0.15 -2.77 0.34
CA ALA A 30 1.26 -2.68 1.29
C ALA A 30 1.05 -1.55 2.30
N LEU A 31 0.53 -0.40 1.86
CA LEU A 31 0.17 0.72 2.73
C LEU A 31 -0.94 0.34 3.72
N LEU A 32 -1.97 -0.39 3.30
CA LEU A 32 -3.00 -0.88 4.24
C LEU A 32 -2.40 -1.81 5.31
N LEU A 33 -1.47 -2.70 4.94
CA LEU A 33 -0.77 -3.58 5.88
C LEU A 33 0.13 -2.80 6.85
N PHE A 34 0.76 -1.71 6.40
CA PHE A 34 1.51 -0.81 7.28
C PHE A 34 0.59 0.00 8.18
N GLY A 35 -0.60 0.37 7.72
CA GLY A 35 -1.63 1.01 8.52
C GLY A 35 -2.03 0.14 9.70
N ASP A 36 -2.31 -1.14 9.45
CA ASP A 36 -2.66 -2.12 10.50
C ASP A 36 -1.50 -2.37 11.48
N TYR A 37 -0.27 -2.50 10.96
CA TYR A 37 0.92 -2.61 11.83
C TYR A 37 1.06 -1.39 12.77
N HIS A 38 0.90 -0.16 12.26
CA HIS A 38 1.03 1.04 13.08
C HIS A 38 -0.12 1.18 14.11
N LEU A 39 -1.30 0.67 13.78
CA LEU A 39 -2.44 0.60 14.70
C LEU A 39 -2.10 -0.27 15.91
N GLN A 40 -1.49 -1.44 15.67
CA GLN A 40 -1.05 -2.36 16.72
C GLN A 40 0.08 -1.78 17.57
N THR A 41 0.98 -0.97 16.99
CA THR A 41 2.03 -0.27 17.74
C THR A 41 1.54 1.01 18.44
N ASN A 42 0.23 1.23 18.51
CA ASN A 42 -0.44 2.37 19.15
C ASN A 42 -0.08 3.75 18.55
N ASN A 43 0.52 3.76 17.35
CA ASN A 43 0.81 4.99 16.60
C ASN A 43 -0.34 5.29 15.64
N LYS A 44 -1.44 5.78 16.22
CA LYS A 44 -2.70 6.03 15.51
C LYS A 44 -2.55 7.00 14.35
N ILE A 45 -1.77 8.06 14.53
CA ILE A 45 -1.55 9.07 13.48
C ILE A 45 -0.93 8.41 12.25
N MET A 46 0.17 7.69 12.43
CA MET A 46 0.87 7.01 11.33
C MET A 46 0.01 5.93 10.69
N SER A 47 -0.80 5.23 11.49
CA SER A 47 -1.76 4.25 11.00
C SER A 47 -2.78 4.86 10.05
N TYR A 48 -3.43 5.95 10.44
CA TYR A 48 -4.40 6.65 9.59
C TYR A 48 -3.76 7.20 8.32
N THR A 49 -2.52 7.73 8.39
CA THR A 49 -1.83 8.21 7.20
C THR A 49 -1.65 7.08 6.18
N HIS A 50 -1.19 5.92 6.63
CA HIS A 50 -1.01 4.76 5.76
C HIS A 50 -2.33 4.22 5.20
N PHE A 51 -3.39 4.15 6.01
CA PHE A 51 -4.70 3.72 5.54
C PHE A 51 -5.25 4.68 4.47
N VAL A 52 -5.26 5.99 4.74
CA VAL A 52 -5.76 7.00 3.81
C VAL A 52 -4.95 6.97 2.51
N SER A 53 -3.62 6.96 2.59
CA SER A 53 -2.77 6.85 1.40
C SER A 53 -3.04 5.56 0.62
N GLY A 54 -3.15 4.41 1.30
CA GLY A 54 -3.47 3.13 0.66
C GLY A 54 -4.80 3.16 -0.09
N PHE A 55 -5.85 3.70 0.52
CA PHE A 55 -7.15 3.87 -0.14
C PHE A 55 -7.08 4.80 -1.35
N ILE A 56 -6.36 5.93 -1.26
CA ILE A 56 -6.20 6.86 -2.39
C ILE A 56 -5.52 6.16 -3.57
N PHE A 57 -4.46 5.38 -3.33
CA PHE A 57 -3.79 4.64 -4.41
C PHE A 57 -4.68 3.57 -5.02
N ILE A 58 -5.45 2.84 -4.22
CA ILE A 58 -6.39 1.80 -4.71
C ILE A 58 -7.53 2.44 -5.53
N ILE A 59 -8.13 3.52 -5.04
CA ILE A 59 -9.21 4.21 -5.75
C ILE A 59 -8.67 4.85 -7.04
N GLY A 60 -7.51 5.50 -6.96
CA GLY A 60 -6.86 6.12 -8.12
C GLY A 60 -6.57 5.11 -9.22
N ILE A 61 -6.12 3.89 -8.86
CA ILE A 61 -5.88 2.87 -9.86
C ILE A 61 -7.17 2.28 -10.43
N LEU A 62 -8.22 2.08 -9.61
CA LEU A 62 -9.51 1.60 -10.10
C LEU A 62 -10.13 2.56 -11.13
N ILE A 63 -9.99 3.87 -10.93
CA ILE A 63 -10.43 4.89 -11.91
C ILE A 63 -9.60 4.79 -13.20
N THR A 64 -8.28 4.60 -13.07
CA THR A 64 -7.38 4.50 -14.23
C THR A 64 -7.59 3.22 -15.03
N TRP A 65 -8.10 2.17 -14.40
CA TRP A 65 -8.35 0.88 -15.04
C TRP A 65 -9.71 0.78 -15.74
N SER A 66 -10.65 1.66 -15.40
CA SER A 66 -11.96 1.79 -16.03
C SER A 66 -11.88 2.48 -17.38
#